data_AF-A0A7V9M981-F1
#
_entry.id   AF-A0A7V9M981-F1
#
_cell.length_a   1.000
_cell.length_b   1.000
_cell.length_c   1.000
_cell.angle_alpha   90.00
_cell.angle_beta   90.00
_cell.angle_gamma   90.00
#
_symmetry.space_group_name_H-M   'P 1'
#
loop_
_entity.id
_entity.type
_entity.pdbx_description
1 polymer ?
#
loop_
_entity_poly.entity_id
_entity_poly.type
_entity_poly.pdbx_seq_one_letter_code
_entity_poly.pdbx_strand_id
1 'polypeptide(L)' 'QAEIERLEKEIARGEDKLADERFVQRAPAEIVEAEREKLERYRRELDAIRS' A
#
# COMPACT_ATOMS: atom_id res chain seq x y z
N GLN A 1 8.01 14.23 -10.45
CA GLN A 1 7.65 14.55 -9.05
C GLN A 1 6.21 14.16 -8.73
N ALA A 2 5.20 14.58 -9.52
CA ALA A 2 3.80 14.20 -9.26
C ALA A 2 3.55 12.68 -9.12
N GLU A 3 4.23 11.85 -9.90
CA GLU A 3 4.11 10.38 -9.79
C GLU A 3 4.70 9.83 -8.48
N ILE A 4 5.86 10.35 -8.06
CA ILE A 4 6.48 10.00 -6.77
C ILE A 4 5.52 10.38 -5.63
N GLU A 5 4.99 11.60 -5.65
CA GLU A 5 4.05 12.08 -4.62
C GLU A 5 2.75 11.26 -4.58
N ARG A 6 2.28 10.80 -5.75
CA ARG A 6 1.12 9.90 -5.85
C ARG A 6 1.44 8.57 -5.18
N LEU A 7 2.57 7.95 -5.53
CA LEU A 7 2.99 6.66 -4.96
C LEU A 7 3.20 6.75 -3.45
N GLU A 8 3.85 7.80 -2.95
CA GLU A 8 4.03 8.02 -1.51
C GLU A 8 2.68 8.12 -0.77
N LYS A 9 1.71 8.84 -1.34
CA LYS A 9 0.36 8.94 -0.75
C LYS A 9 -0.37 7.60 -0.74
N GLU A 10 -0.27 6.82 -1.81
CA GLU A 10 -0.91 5.51 -1.88
C GLU A 10 -0.22 4.48 -0.96
N ILE A 11 1.10 4.56 -0.80
CA ILE A 11 1.84 3.78 0.19
C ILE A 11 1.38 4.11 1.59
N ALA A 12 1.34 5.39 1.96
CA ALA A 12 0.89 5.82 3.29
C ALA A 12 -0.53 5.34 3.59
N ARG A 13 -1.45 5.45 2.61
CA ARG A 13 -2.82 4.93 2.75
C ARG A 13 -2.88 3.42 2.94
N GLY A 14 -2.06 2.66 2.19
CA GLY A 14 -1.98 1.21 2.32
C GLY A 14 -1.41 0.79 3.67
N GLU A 15 -0.38 1.50 4.16
CA GLU A 15 0.21 1.30 5.48
C GLU A 15 -0.79 1.59 6.59
N ASP A 16 -1.47 2.74 6.56
CA ASP A 16 -2.49 3.11 7.54
C ASP A 16 -3.62 2.08 7.60
N LYS A 17 -4.07 1.62 6.43
CA LYS A 17 -5.14 0.63 6.32
C LYS A 17 -4.73 -0.73 6.87
N LEU A 18 -3.50 -1.18 6.58
CA LEU A 18 -2.97 -2.45 7.08
C LEU A 18 -2.52 -2.40 8.54
N ALA A 19 -2.31 -1.20 9.10
CA ALA A 19 -2.08 -0.99 10.53
C ALA A 19 -3.37 -0.98 11.36
N ASP A 20 -4.54 -0.71 10.75
CA ASP A 20 -5.82 -0.84 11.46
C ASP A 20 -6.15 -2.33 11.69
N GLU A 21 -5.90 -2.79 12.92
CA GLU A 21 -6.18 -4.16 13.35
C GLU A 21 -7.64 -4.57 13.12
N ARG A 22 -8.60 -3.64 13.18
CA ARG A 22 -10.01 -3.96 12.92
C ARG A 22 -10.24 -4.25 11.44
N PHE A 23 -9.53 -3.57 10.54
CA PHE A 23 -9.59 -3.88 9.11
C PHE A 23 -9.01 -5.27 8.86
N VAL A 24 -7.80 -5.54 9.38
CA VAL A 24 -7.11 -6.83 9.19
C VAL A 24 -7.92 -8.00 9.74
N GLN A 25 -8.61 -7.82 10.87
CA GLN A 25 -9.39 -8.89 11.50
C GLN A 25 -10.80 -9.08 10.91
N ARG A 26 -11.41 -8.04 10.33
CA ARG A 26 -12.82 -8.08 9.89
C ARG A 26 -13.00 -8.16 8.39
N ALA A 27 -12.04 -7.70 7.59
CA ALA A 27 -12.12 -7.79 6.15
C ALA A 27 -11.91 -9.25 5.69
N PRO A 28 -12.48 -9.65 4.54
CA PRO A 28 -12.14 -10.93 3.92
C PRO A 28 -10.63 -11.03 3.68
N ALA A 29 -10.06 -12.22 3.89
CA ALA A 29 -8.62 -12.45 3.75
C ALA A 29 -8.10 -12.02 2.37
N GLU A 30 -8.85 -12.32 1.30
CA GLU A 30 -8.51 -11.91 -0.07
C GLU A 30 -8.37 -10.38 -0.23
N ILE A 31 -9.15 -9.59 0.53
CA ILE A 31 -9.09 -8.13 0.49
C ILE A 31 -7.87 -7.62 1.24
N VAL A 32 -7.52 -8.26 2.36
CA VAL A 32 -6.31 -7.92 3.12
C VAL A 32 -5.07 -8.25 2.30
N GLU A 33 -5.02 -9.44 1.68
CA GLU A 33 -3.89 -9.84 0.85
C GLU A 33 -3.76 -8.97 -0.41
N ALA A 34 -4.87 -8.63 -1.09
CA ALA A 34 -4.83 -7.70 -2.21
C ALA A 34 -4.29 -6.31 -1.80
N GLU A 35 -4.60 -5.83 -0.59
CA GLU A 35 -4.02 -4.57 -0.08
C GLU A 35 -2.51 -4.70 0.17
N ARG A 36 -2.04 -5.84 0.69
CA ARG A 36 -0.61 -6.11 0.88
C ARG A 36 0.15 -6.17 -0.44
N GLU A 37 -0.37 -6.91 -1.43
CA GLU A 37 0.21 -7.00 -2.76
C GLU A 37 0.27 -5.63 -3.45
N LYS A 38 -0.81 -4.85 -3.33
CA LYS A 38 -0.87 -3.49 -3.86
C LYS A 38 0.20 -2.60 -3.23
N LEU A 39 0.34 -2.66 -1.90
CA LEU A 39 1.35 -1.89 -1.16
C LEU A 39 2.78 -2.28 -1.59
N GLU A 40 3.07 -3.56 -1.71
CA GLU A 40 4.38 -4.05 -2.16
C GLU A 40 4.69 -3.57 -3.58
N ARG A 41 3.71 -3.63 -4.50
CA ARG A 41 3.87 -3.12 -5.86
C ARG A 41 4.21 -1.63 -5.87
N TYR A 42 3.49 -0.80 -5.11
CA TYR A 42 3.78 0.63 -5.06
C TYR A 42 5.17 0.94 -4.50
N ARG A 43 5.62 0.19 -3.48
CA ARG A 43 6.98 0.33 -2.95
C ARG A 43 8.03 0.00 -4.00
N ARG A 44 7.87 -1.09 -4.76
CA ARG A 44 8.78 -1.47 -5.85
C ARG A 44 8.79 -0.44 -6.98
N GLU A 45 7.62 0.08 -7.35
CA GLU A 45 7.51 1.12 -8.39
C GLU A 45 8.19 2.43 -7.96
N LEU A 46 7.98 2.85 -6.70
CA LEU A 46 8.63 4.04 -6.15
C LEU A 46 10.15 3.89 -6.09
N ASP A 47 10.64 2.72 -5.67
CA ASP A 47 12.08 2.40 -5.64
C ASP A 47 12.69 2.47 -7.05
N ALA A 48 12.02 1.87 -8.04
CA ALA A 48 12.45 1.90 -9.43
C ALA A 48 12.51 3.32 -10.03
N ILE A 49 11.63 4.23 -9.61
CA ILE A 49 11.62 5.63 -10.06
C ILE A 49 12.71 6.46 -9.35
N ARG A 50 13.11 6.06 -8.14
CA ARG A 50 14.12 6.76 -7.33
C ARG A 50 15.57 6.32 -7.60
N SER A 51 15.75 5.13 -8.17
CA SER A 51 17.04 4.61 -8.62
C SER A 51 17.58 5.34 -9.84
#